data_AF-A0A7Y2BTH1-F1
#
_entry.id   AF-A0A7Y2BTH1-F1
#
_cell.length_a   1.000
_cell.length_b   1.000
_cell.length_c   1.000
_cell.angle_alpha   90.00
_cell.angle_beta   90.00
_cell.angle_gamma   90.00
#
_symmetry.space_group_name_H-M   'P 1'
#
loop_
_entity.id
_entity.type
_entity.pdbx_description
1 polymer ?
#
loop_
_entity_poly.entity_id
_entity_poly.type
_entity_poly.pdbx_seq_one_letter_code
_entity_poly.pdbx_strand_id
1 'polypeptide(L)'
;MLEQDISMKLAYRIIAVLIIGGSLVLAAGAYALGIASYERYSGYFAPVWDEAGKAIYYLQRDTSGFIWGMGWEHFTPPASSYITSDDFSLRRIDVQSGEVEILQAWPGSPLSGRTTKHYRGRIFNGASARVERDNGAVKFTVVLQIPKVPRSDIWALSGTWRPDVPAAASWQQTTYSSAGISNQTLQNGVEVFWVRGRESFPSAIVTVDSNGKQRVVLHNDDFDDIYPDGIPQRHIDERSRRASIERSRLLKKTRAELIAKHMAAGLREGEARLKSTEDMEELGLLPKRPRLVAKTVSENPDNLKVFDIPPDYFTVGLFTDIAAAIADPGKLVDTSTGGYLKYYDDDVGPRLRAWREAGNDRFIVRTGSKTYLLEVRRFK
;
A
#
# COMPACT_ATOMS: atom_id res chain seq x y z
N MET A 1 20.63 23.53 73.35
CA MET A 1 19.68 22.73 72.53
C MET A 1 19.00 23.55 71.43
N LEU A 2 18.53 24.80 71.67
CA LEU A 2 17.87 25.61 70.63
C LEU A 2 18.79 26.03 69.46
N GLU A 3 20.05 26.40 69.70
CA GLU A 3 20.98 26.79 68.61
C GLU A 3 21.32 25.64 67.67
N GLN A 4 21.38 24.41 68.20
CA GLN A 4 21.72 23.22 67.42
C GLN A 4 20.60 22.84 66.43
N ASP A 5 19.34 23.08 66.82
CA ASP A 5 18.17 22.80 65.98
C ASP A 5 17.95 23.85 64.87
N ILE A 6 18.33 25.11 65.12
CA ILE A 6 18.29 26.18 64.10
C ILE A 6 19.37 25.97 63.04
N SER A 7 20.58 25.59 63.45
CA SER A 7 21.70 25.29 62.54
C SER A 7 21.38 24.11 61.61
N MET A 8 20.75 23.05 62.14
CA MET A 8 20.37 21.88 61.36
C MET A 8 19.29 22.20 60.31
N LYS A 9 18.25 22.97 60.66
CA LYS A 9 17.20 23.40 59.72
C LYS A 9 17.74 24.27 58.59
N LEU A 10 18.71 25.15 58.89
CA LEU A 10 19.37 25.98 57.89
C LEU A 10 20.22 25.13 56.93
N ALA A 11 20.98 24.17 57.46
CA ALA A 11 21.77 23.24 56.64
C ALA A 11 20.88 22.41 55.69
N TYR A 12 19.75 21.89 56.17
CA TYR A 12 18.79 21.17 55.31
C TYR A 12 18.22 22.05 54.19
N ARG A 13 17.91 23.32 54.48
CA ARG A 13 17.42 24.26 53.46
C ARG A 13 18.48 24.55 52.41
N ILE A 14 19.73 24.75 52.82
CA ILE A 14 20.85 24.99 51.89
C ILE A 14 21.08 23.75 51.01
N ILE A 15 21.11 22.56 51.61
CA ILE A 15 21.26 21.30 50.87
C ILE A 15 20.11 21.11 49.87
N ALA A 16 18.85 21.35 50.30
CA ALA A 16 17.70 21.25 49.42
C ALA A 16 17.78 22.24 48.24
N VAL A 17 18.17 23.50 48.49
CA VAL A 17 18.36 24.51 47.44
C VAL A 17 19.47 24.10 46.46
N LEU A 18 20.59 23.56 46.97
CA LEU A 18 21.69 23.08 46.12
C LEU A 18 21.27 21.87 45.27
N ILE A 19 20.50 20.93 45.83
CA ILE A 19 19.99 19.77 45.09
C ILE A 19 19.01 20.21 44.01
N ILE A 20 18.06 21.10 44.33
CA ILE A 20 17.09 21.64 43.37
C ILE A 20 17.80 22.43 42.28
N GLY A 21 18.71 23.34 42.67
CA GLY A 21 19.49 24.15 41.73
C GLY A 21 20.37 23.29 40.81
N GLY A 22 21.09 22.32 41.36
CA GLY A 22 21.87 21.36 40.59
C GLY A 22 21.03 20.51 39.64
N SER A 23 19.86 20.05 40.09
CA SER A 23 18.93 19.27 39.25
C SER A 23 18.36 20.11 38.11
N LEU A 24 18.03 21.38 38.34
CA LEU A 24 17.56 22.29 37.31
C LEU A 24 18.62 22.58 36.25
N VAL A 25 19.88 22.80 36.67
CA VAL A 25 21.00 22.99 35.73
C VAL A 25 21.23 21.75 34.89
N LEU A 26 21.20 20.55 35.49
CA LEU A 26 21.33 19.29 34.76
C LEU A 26 20.16 19.07 33.79
N ALA A 27 18.93 19.35 34.20
CA ALA A 27 17.75 19.26 33.34
C ALA A 27 17.83 20.25 32.17
N ALA A 28 18.23 21.50 32.42
CA ALA A 28 18.44 22.50 31.39
C ALA A 28 19.56 22.12 30.42
N GLY A 29 20.66 21.55 30.93
CA GLY A 29 21.75 21.01 30.10
C GLY A 29 21.29 19.83 29.24
N ALA A 30 20.55 18.88 29.80
CA ALA A 30 19.99 17.75 29.05
C ALA A 30 18.99 18.21 27.97
N TYR A 31 18.17 19.22 28.26
CA TYR A 31 17.26 19.84 27.30
C TYR A 31 18.02 20.55 26.18
N ALA A 32 19.01 21.39 26.52
CA ALA A 32 19.82 22.13 25.56
C ALA A 32 20.64 21.20 24.64
N LEU A 33 21.05 20.02 25.14
CA LEU A 33 21.74 18.99 24.37
C LEU A 33 20.80 18.08 23.57
N GLY A 34 19.47 18.28 23.63
CA GLY A 34 18.48 17.44 22.95
C GLY A 34 18.41 16.01 23.49
N ILE A 35 18.91 15.78 24.71
CA ILE A 35 18.91 14.47 25.38
C ILE A 35 17.55 14.18 25.99
N ALA A 36 16.80 15.22 26.39
CA ALA A 36 15.44 15.07 26.89
C ALA A 36 14.57 16.21 26.35
N SER A 37 13.39 15.88 25.84
CA SER A 37 12.44 16.84 25.27
C SER A 37 11.01 16.42 25.58
N TYR A 38 10.11 17.40 25.62
CA TYR A 38 8.68 17.15 25.49
C TYR A 38 8.28 17.57 24.08
N GLU A 39 7.75 16.64 23.30
CA GLU A 39 7.44 16.87 21.89
C GLU A 39 5.97 16.61 21.63
N ARG A 40 5.40 17.35 20.69
CA ARG A 40 4.03 17.22 20.22
C ARG A 40 4.03 17.21 18.70
N TYR A 41 3.31 16.27 18.11
CA TYR A 41 3.15 16.16 16.67
C TYR A 41 1.69 16.00 16.30
N SER A 42 1.32 16.64 15.20
CA SER A 42 0.03 16.48 14.53
C SER A 42 0.29 16.00 13.11
N GLY A 43 -0.39 14.94 12.66
CA GLY A 43 -0.17 14.37 11.33
C GLY A 43 -1.46 14.10 10.58
N TYR A 44 -1.45 14.30 9.26
CA TYR A 44 -2.63 14.13 8.40
C TYR A 44 -2.50 12.91 7.48
N PHE A 45 -3.37 11.93 7.65
CA PHE A 45 -3.25 10.62 7.03
C PHE A 45 -4.40 10.34 6.06
N ALA A 46 -4.05 9.62 5.00
CA ALA A 46 -5.00 9.01 4.05
C ALA A 46 -6.10 9.97 3.53
N PRO A 47 -5.76 11.18 3.02
CA PRO A 47 -6.76 12.09 2.51
C PRO A 47 -7.43 11.51 1.27
N VAL A 48 -8.74 11.72 1.16
CA VAL A 48 -9.54 11.36 -0.02
C VAL A 48 -10.54 12.45 -0.35
N TRP A 49 -10.84 12.60 -1.64
CA TRP A 49 -11.88 13.52 -2.09
C TRP A 49 -13.27 13.04 -1.67
N ASP A 50 -14.16 13.99 -1.43
CA ASP A 50 -15.59 13.76 -1.53
C ASP A 50 -16.02 13.54 -3.00
N GLU A 51 -17.28 13.15 -3.20
CA GLU A 51 -17.81 12.87 -4.54
C GLU A 51 -17.87 14.12 -5.42
N ALA A 52 -18.06 15.30 -4.83
CA ALA A 52 -18.15 16.57 -5.56
C ALA A 52 -16.78 17.22 -5.83
N GLY A 53 -15.70 16.76 -5.19
CA GLY A 53 -14.38 17.41 -5.22
C GLY A 53 -14.33 18.75 -4.48
N LYS A 54 -15.23 18.97 -3.52
CA LYS A 54 -15.33 20.19 -2.71
C LYS A 54 -14.73 20.02 -1.31
N ALA A 55 -14.64 18.79 -0.82
CA ALA A 55 -14.12 18.49 0.50
C ALA A 55 -13.12 17.35 0.47
N ILE A 56 -12.24 17.32 1.47
CA ILE A 56 -11.29 16.22 1.69
C ILE A 56 -11.57 15.60 3.06
N TYR A 57 -11.74 14.28 3.08
CA TYR A 57 -11.81 13.49 4.31
C TYR A 57 -10.43 12.94 4.62
N TYR A 58 -10.02 13.00 5.89
CA TYR A 58 -8.71 12.53 6.32
C TYR A 58 -8.74 12.09 7.79
N LEU A 59 -7.75 11.31 8.19
CA LEU A 59 -7.50 10.98 9.59
C LEU A 59 -6.42 11.91 10.13
N GLN A 60 -6.68 12.54 11.26
CA GLN A 60 -5.67 13.26 12.03
C GLN A 60 -5.21 12.42 13.21
N ARG A 61 -3.91 12.41 13.46
CA ARG A 61 -3.31 11.88 14.68
C ARG A 61 -2.60 13.00 15.42
N ASP A 62 -2.90 13.14 16.70
CA ASP A 62 -2.24 14.09 17.60
C ASP A 62 -1.54 13.31 18.71
N THR A 63 -0.22 13.41 18.79
CA THR A 63 0.59 12.68 19.76
C THR A 63 1.47 13.62 20.55
N SER A 64 1.62 13.37 21.85
CA SER A 64 2.57 14.10 22.70
C SER A 64 3.25 13.15 23.67
N GLY A 65 4.47 13.50 24.07
CA GLY A 65 5.19 12.71 25.05
C GLY A 65 6.56 13.25 25.40
N PHE A 66 7.13 12.67 26.45
CA PHE A 66 8.52 12.91 26.84
C PHE A 66 9.42 11.97 26.05
N ILE A 67 10.51 12.48 25.51
CA ILE A 67 11.53 11.71 24.81
C ILE A 67 12.84 11.88 25.55
N TRP A 68 13.59 10.80 25.70
CA TRP A 68 14.96 10.87 26.22
C TRP A 68 15.90 9.89 25.54
N GLY A 69 17.17 10.29 25.44
CA GLY A 69 18.17 9.62 24.63
C GLY A 69 18.23 10.17 23.20
N MET A 70 19.33 9.89 22.53
CA MET A 70 19.63 10.44 21.22
C MET A 70 18.78 9.80 20.11
N GLY A 71 18.84 8.47 19.98
CA GLY A 71 18.03 7.74 19.01
C GLY A 71 18.33 8.07 17.54
N TRP A 72 19.50 8.67 17.23
CA TRP A 72 19.94 8.90 15.86
C TRP A 72 20.51 7.60 15.29
N GLU A 73 20.06 7.22 14.08
CA GLU A 73 20.35 5.93 13.46
C GLU A 73 21.85 5.61 13.43
N HIS A 74 22.20 4.35 13.74
CA HIS A 74 23.54 3.73 13.62
C HIS A 74 24.69 4.22 14.52
N PHE A 75 24.52 5.33 15.26
CA PHE A 75 25.58 5.85 16.14
C PHE A 75 25.20 5.95 17.61
N THR A 76 23.91 5.77 17.94
CA THR A 76 23.40 5.90 19.31
C THR A 76 22.35 4.84 19.62
N PRO A 77 22.16 4.45 20.89
CA PRO A 77 21.03 3.59 21.27
C PRO A 77 19.68 4.24 20.90
N PRO A 78 18.62 3.44 20.66
CA PRO A 78 17.27 3.97 20.46
C PRO A 78 16.85 4.92 21.59
N ALA A 79 16.21 6.02 21.23
CA ALA A 79 15.61 6.92 22.20
C ALA A 79 14.38 6.24 22.83
N SER A 80 14.15 6.54 24.09
CA SER A 80 12.95 6.14 24.80
C SER A 80 11.92 7.26 24.73
N SER A 81 10.65 6.93 24.62
CA SER A 81 9.57 7.91 24.71
C SER A 81 8.48 7.43 25.65
N TYR A 82 7.93 8.33 26.46
CA TYR A 82 6.74 8.11 27.26
C TYR A 82 5.60 8.94 26.67
N ILE A 83 4.60 8.25 26.12
CA ILE A 83 3.52 8.87 25.34
C ILE A 83 2.43 9.33 26.31
N THR A 84 2.24 10.64 26.45
CA THR A 84 1.27 11.23 27.35
C THR A 84 -0.14 11.29 26.75
N SER A 85 -0.24 11.55 25.44
CA SER A 85 -1.50 11.50 24.68
C SER A 85 -1.24 10.97 23.28
N ASP A 86 -2.16 10.18 22.74
CA ASP A 86 -2.15 9.74 21.36
C ASP A 86 -3.59 9.57 20.87
N ASP A 87 -4.09 10.59 20.19
CA ASP A 87 -5.49 10.74 19.83
C ASP A 87 -5.67 10.68 18.32
N PHE A 88 -6.78 10.07 17.88
CA PHE A 88 -7.13 10.00 16.46
C PHE A 88 -8.47 10.68 16.22
N SER A 89 -8.62 11.32 15.07
CA SER A 89 -9.90 11.88 14.64
C SER A 89 -10.11 11.74 13.14
N LEU A 90 -11.33 11.44 12.75
CA LEU A 90 -11.78 11.54 11.37
C LEU A 90 -12.30 12.96 11.15
N ARG A 91 -11.77 13.62 10.13
CA ARG A 91 -12.06 15.03 9.84
C ARG A 91 -12.44 15.23 8.39
N ARG A 92 -13.14 16.35 8.14
CA ARG A 92 -13.44 16.87 6.81
C ARG A 92 -12.91 18.29 6.73
N ILE A 93 -12.24 18.63 5.63
CA ILE A 93 -11.91 20.02 5.31
C ILE A 93 -12.64 20.43 4.04
N ASP A 94 -13.34 21.57 4.08
CA ASP A 94 -13.85 22.21 2.88
C ASP A 94 -12.72 22.94 2.16
N VAL A 95 -12.57 22.65 0.87
CA VAL A 95 -11.38 23.01 0.10
C VAL A 95 -11.39 24.47 -0.38
N GLN A 96 -12.56 25.13 -0.33
CA GLN A 96 -12.71 26.53 -0.71
C GLN A 96 -12.57 27.45 0.51
N SER A 97 -13.28 27.13 1.59
CA SER A 97 -13.29 27.93 2.82
C SER A 97 -12.14 27.61 3.77
N GLY A 98 -11.54 26.42 3.67
CA GLY A 98 -10.55 25.92 4.62
C GLY A 98 -11.16 25.49 5.96
N GLU A 99 -12.49 25.48 6.10
CA GLU A 99 -13.17 25.09 7.32
C GLU A 99 -12.95 23.59 7.60
N VAL A 100 -12.53 23.28 8.83
CA VAL A 100 -12.27 21.93 9.30
C VAL A 100 -13.36 21.49 10.28
N GLU A 101 -14.03 20.39 9.95
CA GLU A 101 -15.02 19.74 10.81
C GLU A 101 -14.45 18.43 11.38
N ILE A 102 -14.62 18.22 12.68
CA ILE A 102 -14.33 16.95 13.33
C ILE A 102 -15.58 16.07 13.26
N LEU A 103 -15.53 15.02 12.45
CA LEU A 103 -16.65 14.11 12.26
C LEU A 103 -16.74 13.08 13.39
N GLN A 104 -15.57 12.63 13.86
CA GLN A 104 -15.46 11.70 14.98
C GLN A 104 -14.07 11.76 15.60
N ALA A 105 -13.99 11.55 16.92
CA ALA A 105 -12.73 11.48 17.66
C ALA A 105 -12.66 10.19 18.50
N TRP A 106 -11.45 9.65 18.62
CA TRP A 106 -11.10 8.50 19.45
C TRP A 106 -9.93 8.90 20.35
N PRO A 107 -10.23 9.41 21.56
CA PRO A 107 -9.19 9.74 22.52
C PRO A 107 -8.53 8.46 23.02
N GLY A 108 -7.20 8.49 23.15
CA GLY A 108 -6.41 7.39 23.67
C GLY A 108 -6.28 6.20 22.70
N SER A 109 -5.09 6.07 22.11
CA SER A 109 -4.67 4.86 21.42
C SER A 109 -4.02 3.84 22.37
N PRO A 110 -3.77 2.60 21.92
CA PRO A 110 -2.98 1.61 22.65
C PRO A 110 -1.54 2.04 22.97
N LEU A 111 -1.07 3.18 22.45
CA LEU A 111 0.24 3.77 22.78
C LEU A 111 0.18 4.73 23.97
N SER A 112 -0.98 5.29 24.30
CA SER A 112 -1.13 6.26 25.39
C SER A 112 -0.73 5.65 26.73
N GLY A 113 0.07 6.38 27.51
CA GLY A 113 0.61 5.94 28.80
C GLY A 113 1.71 4.88 28.70
N ARG A 114 2.27 4.62 27.52
CA ARG A 114 3.33 3.61 27.33
C ARG A 114 4.71 4.23 27.14
N THR A 115 5.72 3.52 27.61
CA THR A 115 7.11 3.75 27.23
C THR A 115 7.47 2.89 26.01
N THR A 116 7.97 3.52 24.96
CA THR A 116 8.46 2.86 23.75
C THR A 116 9.95 3.16 23.54
N LYS A 117 10.61 2.37 22.67
CA LYS A 117 12.03 2.57 22.33
C LYS A 117 12.21 2.52 20.82
N HIS A 118 12.52 3.66 20.21
CA HIS A 118 12.65 3.82 18.77
C HIS A 118 13.79 4.76 18.41
N TYR A 119 14.29 4.60 17.19
CA TYR A 119 15.11 5.64 16.57
C TYR A 119 14.22 6.81 16.14
N ARG A 120 14.81 7.99 16.08
CA ARG A 120 14.22 9.21 15.50
C ARG A 120 13.71 8.95 14.08
N GLY A 121 12.71 9.71 13.68
CA GLY A 121 11.90 9.45 12.48
C GLY A 121 10.68 8.54 12.72
N ARG A 122 10.55 7.92 13.89
CA ARG A 122 9.41 7.07 14.28
C ARG A 122 9.27 6.97 15.81
N ILE A 123 9.66 8.02 16.55
CA ILE A 123 9.77 8.00 18.01
C ILE A 123 8.45 7.62 18.69
N PHE A 124 7.33 8.04 18.10
CA PHE A 124 5.97 7.76 18.57
C PHE A 124 5.26 6.63 17.81
N ASN A 125 6.01 5.73 17.16
CA ASN A 125 5.53 4.71 16.23
C ASN A 125 4.83 5.28 14.98
N GLY A 126 5.00 4.58 13.86
CA GLY A 126 4.26 4.92 12.63
C GLY A 126 2.82 4.44 12.70
N ALA A 127 1.90 5.22 12.12
CA ALA A 127 0.54 4.79 11.84
C ALA A 127 0.35 4.54 10.35
N SER A 128 -0.38 3.50 10.00
CA SER A 128 -0.90 3.30 8.64
C SER A 128 -2.40 3.55 8.65
N ALA A 129 -2.90 4.27 7.65
CA ALA A 129 -4.31 4.62 7.58
C ALA A 129 -4.86 4.43 6.17
N ARG A 130 -6.15 4.15 6.10
CA ARG A 130 -6.95 4.16 4.87
C ARG A 130 -8.29 4.83 5.17
N VAL A 131 -8.72 5.66 4.23
CA VAL A 131 -10.03 6.28 4.21
C VAL A 131 -10.64 6.00 2.84
N GLU A 132 -11.90 5.61 2.81
CA GLU A 132 -12.67 5.39 1.59
C GLU A 132 -14.05 6.00 1.72
N ARG A 133 -14.51 6.60 0.64
CA ARG A 133 -15.87 7.08 0.45
C ARG A 133 -16.70 6.01 -0.22
N ASP A 134 -17.89 5.77 0.29
CA ASP A 134 -18.83 4.81 -0.30
C ASP A 134 -20.25 5.23 0.00
N ASN A 135 -20.98 5.70 -1.03
CA ASN A 135 -22.41 6.00 -0.98
C ASN A 135 -22.82 6.84 0.25
N GLY A 136 -22.29 8.05 0.38
CA GLY A 136 -22.59 8.90 1.53
C GLY A 136 -21.81 8.57 2.82
N ALA A 137 -21.20 7.40 2.94
CA ALA A 137 -20.44 6.96 4.12
C ALA A 137 -18.92 7.14 3.96
N VAL A 138 -18.22 7.26 5.09
CA VAL A 138 -16.76 7.30 5.18
C VAL A 138 -16.28 6.06 5.94
N LYS A 139 -15.69 5.11 5.22
CA LYS A 139 -15.01 3.95 5.79
C LYS A 139 -13.59 4.35 6.16
N PHE A 140 -13.13 3.96 7.34
CA PHE A 140 -11.77 4.23 7.77
C PHE A 140 -11.17 3.02 8.48
N THR A 141 -9.85 2.91 8.37
CA THR A 141 -9.02 1.94 9.09
C THR A 141 -7.72 2.62 9.47
N VAL A 142 -7.34 2.53 10.75
CA VAL A 142 -6.02 2.89 11.27
C VAL A 142 -5.37 1.62 11.81
N VAL A 143 -4.09 1.44 11.52
CA VAL A 143 -3.27 0.35 12.05
C VAL A 143 -2.06 0.94 12.75
N LEU A 144 -1.85 0.53 14.00
CA LEU A 144 -0.67 0.79 14.80
C LEU A 144 0.09 -0.51 15.02
N GLN A 145 1.38 -0.51 14.73
CA GLN A 145 2.27 -1.62 15.05
C GLN A 145 3.16 -1.20 16.21
N ILE A 146 3.10 -1.96 17.31
CA ILE A 146 3.90 -1.74 18.51
C ILE A 146 4.99 -2.81 18.54
N PRO A 147 6.25 -2.46 18.25
CA PRO A 147 7.34 -3.43 18.25
C PRO A 147 7.54 -4.05 19.63
N LYS A 148 7.47 -5.37 19.68
CA LYS A 148 7.71 -6.20 20.86
C LYS A 148 8.46 -7.45 20.42
N VAL A 149 9.34 -7.96 21.29
CA VAL A 149 10.09 -9.20 21.05
C VAL A 149 9.40 -10.32 21.84
N PRO A 150 9.09 -11.48 21.23
CA PRO A 150 9.49 -11.91 19.88
C PRO A 150 8.57 -11.44 18.74
N ARG A 151 7.37 -10.92 19.03
CA ARG A 151 6.38 -10.53 18.01
C ARG A 151 5.77 -9.16 18.33
N SER A 152 5.62 -8.32 17.30
CA SER A 152 4.94 -7.03 17.41
C SER A 152 3.45 -7.20 17.72
N ASP A 153 2.91 -6.34 18.59
CA ASP A 153 1.47 -6.22 18.79
C ASP A 153 0.91 -5.31 17.70
N ILE A 154 -0.08 -5.79 16.94
CA ILE A 154 -0.75 -5.00 15.91
C ILE A 154 -2.13 -4.63 16.45
N TRP A 155 -2.46 -3.34 16.40
CA TRP A 155 -3.75 -2.80 16.81
C TRP A 155 -4.40 -2.12 15.63
N ALA A 156 -5.71 -2.29 15.50
CA ALA A 156 -6.50 -1.66 14.46
C ALA A 156 -7.70 -0.92 15.06
N LEU A 157 -8.05 0.20 14.44
CA LEU A 157 -9.26 0.96 14.68
C LEU A 157 -9.95 1.10 13.32
N SER A 158 -11.13 0.54 13.17
CA SER A 158 -11.87 0.59 11.90
C SER A 158 -13.35 0.80 12.12
N GLY A 159 -13.99 1.45 11.15
CA GLY A 159 -15.40 1.75 11.20
C GLY A 159 -15.94 2.36 9.93
N THR A 160 -17.25 2.57 9.90
CA THR A 160 -17.93 3.31 8.85
C THR A 160 -18.70 4.44 9.52
N TRP A 161 -18.31 5.67 9.23
CA TRP A 161 -19.00 6.87 9.68
C TRP A 161 -20.05 7.30 8.66
N ARG A 162 -21.20 7.76 9.15
CA ARG A 162 -22.23 8.43 8.37
C ARG A 162 -22.69 9.69 9.10
N PRO A 163 -23.23 10.70 8.41
CA PRO A 163 -23.73 11.92 9.06
C PRO A 163 -24.77 11.66 10.17
N ASP A 164 -25.57 10.63 9.99
CA ASP A 164 -26.64 10.20 10.89
C ASP A 164 -26.21 9.14 11.91
N VAL A 165 -25.08 8.46 11.68
CA VAL A 165 -24.62 7.34 12.49
C VAL A 165 -23.12 7.44 12.75
N PRO A 166 -22.68 7.77 13.99
CA PRO A 166 -21.27 7.73 14.33
C PRO A 166 -20.75 6.29 14.24
N ALA A 167 -19.47 6.13 13.91
CA ALA A 167 -18.90 4.78 13.82
C ALA A 167 -18.74 4.18 15.22
N ALA A 168 -19.28 2.99 15.47
CA ALA A 168 -19.01 2.24 16.70
C ALA A 168 -17.62 1.57 16.66
N ALA A 169 -16.57 2.38 16.46
CA ALA A 169 -15.19 1.93 16.31
C ALA A 169 -14.43 1.99 17.64
N SER A 170 -13.65 0.94 17.92
CA SER A 170 -12.75 0.86 19.07
C SER A 170 -11.46 0.16 18.66
N TRP A 171 -10.41 0.37 19.45
CA TRP A 171 -9.12 -0.29 19.24
C TRP A 171 -9.20 -1.79 19.53
N GLN A 172 -8.81 -2.61 18.56
CA GLN A 172 -8.77 -4.06 18.69
C GLN A 172 -7.39 -4.58 18.31
N GLN A 173 -6.88 -5.53 19.09
CA GLN A 173 -5.65 -6.23 18.73
C GLN A 173 -5.95 -7.19 17.57
N THR A 174 -5.08 -7.20 16.56
CA THR A 174 -5.21 -8.02 15.35
C THR A 174 -3.88 -8.72 15.01
N THR A 175 -3.93 -9.66 14.07
CA THR A 175 -2.75 -10.39 13.57
C THR A 175 -2.30 -9.93 12.18
N TYR A 176 -3.08 -9.07 11.52
CA TYR A 176 -2.84 -8.60 10.16
C TYR A 176 -2.55 -7.09 10.12
N SER A 177 -1.46 -6.71 9.44
CA SER A 177 -1.04 -5.32 9.27
C SER A 177 -1.21 -4.86 7.83
N SER A 178 -2.41 -4.46 7.44
CA SER A 178 -2.56 -3.58 6.30
C SER A 178 -3.81 -2.74 6.40
N ALA A 179 -3.64 -1.42 6.47
CA ALA A 179 -4.72 -0.49 6.17
C ALA A 179 -5.05 -0.53 4.67
N GLY A 180 -4.11 -0.91 3.81
CA GLY A 180 -4.22 -0.75 2.35
C GLY A 180 -4.01 0.70 1.92
N ILE A 181 -4.21 0.98 0.63
CA ILE A 181 -4.09 2.34 0.09
C ILE A 181 -5.48 2.88 -0.23
N SER A 182 -5.73 4.15 0.10
CA SER A 182 -6.94 4.85 -0.34
C SER A 182 -6.99 4.96 -1.87
N ASN A 183 -8.16 4.70 -2.45
CA ASN A 183 -8.35 4.64 -3.91
C ASN A 183 -8.98 5.91 -4.52
N GLN A 184 -9.49 6.82 -3.69
CA GLN A 184 -10.21 8.04 -4.12
C GLN A 184 -9.35 9.30 -3.91
N THR A 185 -8.11 9.22 -4.34
CA THR A 185 -7.19 10.36 -4.26
C THR A 185 -7.23 11.25 -5.50
N LEU A 186 -7.86 10.84 -6.62
CA LEU A 186 -7.94 11.63 -7.85
C LEU A 186 -9.38 12.01 -8.19
N GLN A 187 -9.70 13.30 -8.22
CA GLN A 187 -11.04 13.81 -8.57
C GLN A 187 -10.90 14.97 -9.55
N ASN A 188 -11.67 14.96 -10.65
CA ASN A 188 -11.66 16.02 -11.68
C ASN A 188 -10.26 16.42 -12.17
N GLY A 189 -9.34 15.45 -12.30
CA GLY A 189 -7.96 15.73 -12.72
C GLY A 189 -7.09 16.39 -11.65
N VAL A 190 -7.50 16.40 -10.38
CA VAL A 190 -6.73 16.88 -9.23
C VAL A 190 -6.51 15.74 -8.25
N GLU A 191 -5.25 15.43 -7.97
CA GLU A 191 -4.87 14.42 -6.99
C GLU A 191 -4.71 15.04 -5.60
N VAL A 192 -5.11 14.35 -4.55
CA VAL A 192 -4.89 14.70 -3.15
C VAL A 192 -4.04 13.64 -2.47
N PHE A 193 -3.02 14.08 -1.73
CA PHE A 193 -2.21 13.21 -0.88
C PHE A 193 -1.55 14.01 0.23
N TRP A 194 -0.95 13.31 1.19
CA TRP A 194 -0.19 13.92 2.28
C TRP A 194 1.31 13.98 1.96
N VAL A 195 2.01 14.97 2.50
CA VAL A 195 3.47 15.11 2.39
C VAL A 195 4.16 14.74 3.70
N ARG A 196 5.42 14.32 3.59
CA ARG A 196 6.19 13.79 4.72
C ARG A 196 6.46 14.91 5.73
N GLY A 197 6.25 14.62 7.02
CA GLY A 197 6.72 15.48 8.11
C GLY A 197 7.73 14.77 9.01
N ARG A 198 7.96 15.36 10.19
CA ARG A 198 8.85 14.82 11.23
C ARG A 198 8.26 13.58 11.87
N GLU A 199 9.11 12.69 12.36
CA GLU A 199 8.72 11.53 13.17
C GLU A 199 7.62 10.62 12.56
N SER A 200 7.52 10.58 11.22
CA SER A 200 6.46 9.87 10.48
C SER A 200 5.05 10.45 10.65
N PHE A 201 4.91 11.72 11.07
CA PHE A 201 3.68 12.49 11.05
C PHE A 201 3.63 13.32 9.76
N PRO A 202 2.72 13.05 8.82
CA PRO A 202 2.61 13.84 7.60
C PRO A 202 2.26 15.29 7.92
N SER A 203 3.04 16.25 7.41
CA SER A 203 2.93 17.66 7.81
C SER A 203 1.86 18.44 7.08
N ALA A 204 1.43 17.99 5.89
CA ALA A 204 0.39 18.69 5.14
C ALA A 204 -0.41 17.75 4.22
N ILE A 205 -1.61 18.19 3.88
CA ILE A 205 -2.43 17.68 2.78
C ILE A 205 -2.27 18.64 1.60
N VAL A 206 -1.92 18.09 0.44
CA VAL A 206 -1.74 18.84 -0.78
C VAL A 206 -2.60 18.31 -1.91
N THR A 207 -2.93 19.22 -2.82
CA THR A 207 -3.60 18.93 -4.08
C THR A 207 -2.68 19.24 -5.23
N VAL A 208 -2.68 18.40 -6.27
CA VAL A 208 -1.82 18.56 -7.45
C VAL A 208 -2.67 18.36 -8.70
N ASP A 209 -2.71 19.34 -9.60
CA ASP A 209 -3.43 19.26 -10.87
C ASP A 209 -2.64 18.51 -11.97
N SER A 210 -3.21 18.40 -13.16
CA SER A 210 -2.57 17.71 -14.30
C SER A 210 -1.32 18.40 -14.82
N ASN A 211 -1.13 19.68 -14.51
CA ASN A 211 0.02 20.47 -14.92
C ASN A 211 1.13 20.44 -13.85
N GLY A 212 0.94 19.66 -12.77
CA GLY A 212 1.85 19.62 -11.64
C GLY A 212 1.71 20.81 -10.70
N LYS A 213 0.72 21.70 -10.88
CA LYS A 213 0.51 22.83 -9.99
C LYS A 213 0.01 22.29 -8.65
N GLN A 214 0.79 22.54 -7.61
CA GLN A 214 0.47 22.15 -6.25
C GLN A 214 -0.24 23.27 -5.48
N ARG A 215 -1.13 22.87 -4.58
CA ARG A 215 -1.73 23.74 -3.56
C ARG A 215 -1.80 23.00 -2.23
N VAL A 216 -1.23 23.61 -1.19
CA VAL A 216 -1.38 23.17 0.19
C VAL A 216 -2.79 23.49 0.66
N VAL A 217 -3.52 22.48 1.14
CA VAL A 217 -4.89 22.63 1.61
C VAL A 217 -4.94 22.75 3.14
N LEU A 218 -4.10 21.98 3.81
CA LEU A 218 -3.97 21.97 5.26
C LEU A 218 -2.53 21.64 5.62
N HIS A 219 -1.96 22.31 6.62
CA HIS A 219 -0.65 21.97 7.15
C HIS A 219 -0.60 22.17 8.67
N ASN A 220 0.39 21.52 9.30
CA ASN A 220 0.68 21.63 10.72
C ASN A 220 1.80 22.68 10.96
N ASP A 221 2.14 22.89 12.22
CA ASP A 221 3.14 23.88 12.63
C ASP A 221 4.57 23.55 12.15
N ASP A 222 4.88 22.26 11.91
CA ASP A 222 6.19 21.82 11.42
C ASP A 222 6.39 22.06 9.93
N PHE A 223 5.33 22.38 9.18
CA PHE A 223 5.39 22.39 7.71
C PHE A 223 6.35 23.44 7.17
N ASP A 224 6.26 24.68 7.65
CA ASP A 224 7.07 25.80 7.17
C ASP A 224 8.56 25.61 7.51
N ASP A 225 8.86 24.93 8.62
CA ASP A 225 10.22 24.53 8.99
C ASP A 225 10.81 23.48 8.05
N ILE A 226 9.99 22.52 7.60
CA ILE A 226 10.44 21.41 6.74
C ILE A 226 10.50 21.85 5.27
N TYR A 227 9.59 22.73 4.86
CA TYR A 227 9.40 23.17 3.48
C TYR A 227 9.34 24.71 3.38
N PRO A 228 10.40 25.43 3.78
CA PRO A 228 10.40 26.90 3.82
C PRO A 228 10.18 27.53 2.43
N ASP A 229 10.66 26.87 1.39
CA ASP A 229 10.50 27.29 -0.02
C ASP A 229 9.34 26.57 -0.73
N GLY A 230 8.47 25.91 0.04
CA GLY A 230 7.44 25.01 -0.47
C GLY A 230 7.93 23.59 -0.75
N ILE A 231 7.00 22.72 -1.17
CA ILE A 231 7.31 21.30 -1.39
C ILE A 231 8.07 21.13 -2.71
N PRO A 232 9.26 20.51 -2.70
CA PRO A 232 10.01 20.26 -3.93
C PRO A 232 9.26 19.30 -4.88
N GLN A 233 9.30 19.59 -6.19
CA GLN A 233 8.60 18.80 -7.21
C GLN A 233 8.95 17.30 -7.18
N ARG A 234 10.21 16.94 -6.89
CA ARG A 234 10.62 15.53 -6.74
C ARG A 234 9.76 14.75 -5.75
N HIS A 235 9.34 15.38 -4.64
CA HIS A 235 8.54 14.73 -3.61
C HIS A 235 7.09 14.54 -4.06
N ILE A 236 6.60 15.43 -4.91
CA ILE A 236 5.31 15.29 -5.59
C ILE A 236 5.38 14.14 -6.58
N ASP A 237 6.41 14.09 -7.43
CA ASP A 237 6.58 13.06 -8.45
C ASP A 237 6.73 11.66 -7.84
N GLU A 238 7.49 11.53 -6.75
CA GLU A 238 7.67 10.26 -6.01
C GLU A 238 6.37 9.73 -5.39
N ARG A 239 5.43 10.62 -5.04
CA ARG A 239 4.20 10.27 -4.31
C ARG A 239 2.95 10.24 -5.17
N SER A 240 2.96 10.99 -6.27
CA SER A 240 1.86 11.05 -7.22
C SER A 240 1.52 9.66 -7.73
N ARG A 241 0.25 9.26 -7.59
CA ARG A 241 -0.27 7.99 -8.09
C ARG A 241 -1.19 8.21 -9.28
N ARG A 242 -1.35 9.44 -9.75
CA ARG A 242 -2.19 9.82 -10.89
C ARG A 242 -2.10 8.83 -12.05
N ALA A 243 -0.91 8.59 -12.60
CA ALA A 243 -0.75 7.71 -13.77
C ALA A 243 -1.25 6.27 -13.49
N SER A 244 -1.01 5.75 -12.28
CA SER A 244 -1.50 4.43 -11.85
C SER A 244 -3.02 4.41 -11.69
N ILE A 245 -3.60 5.46 -11.12
CA ILE A 245 -5.05 5.59 -10.91
C ILE A 245 -5.78 5.74 -12.24
N GLU A 246 -5.30 6.62 -13.11
CA GLU A 246 -5.84 6.85 -14.46
C GLU A 246 -5.76 5.59 -15.30
N ARG A 247 -4.60 4.90 -15.31
CA ARG A 247 -4.47 3.60 -15.96
C ARG A 247 -5.47 2.58 -15.41
N SER A 248 -5.61 2.48 -14.09
CA SER A 248 -6.57 1.56 -13.47
C SER A 248 -8.02 1.88 -13.82
N ARG A 249 -8.38 3.16 -13.89
CA ARG A 249 -9.72 3.63 -14.31
C ARG A 249 -9.97 3.32 -15.77
N LEU A 250 -9.01 3.59 -16.65
CA LEU A 250 -9.06 3.25 -18.06
C LEU A 250 -9.29 1.75 -18.25
N LEU A 251 -8.48 0.90 -17.61
CA LEU A 251 -8.61 -0.55 -17.69
C LEU A 251 -9.99 -1.04 -17.24
N LYS A 252 -10.50 -0.55 -16.10
CA LYS A 252 -11.82 -0.93 -15.58
C LYS A 252 -12.94 -0.49 -16.53
N LYS A 253 -12.88 0.74 -17.03
CA LYS A 253 -13.87 1.31 -17.96
C LYS A 253 -13.89 0.53 -19.27
N THR A 254 -12.75 0.38 -19.94
CA THR A 254 -12.66 -0.35 -21.20
C THR A 254 -13.12 -1.79 -21.05
N ARG A 255 -12.75 -2.46 -19.95
CA ARG A 255 -13.22 -3.82 -19.68
C ARG A 255 -14.75 -3.90 -19.56
N ALA A 256 -15.36 -2.99 -18.80
CA ALA A 256 -16.81 -2.96 -18.64
C ALA A 256 -17.53 -2.69 -19.98
N GLU A 257 -17.01 -1.77 -20.79
CA GLU A 257 -17.52 -1.45 -22.13
C GLU A 257 -17.42 -2.66 -23.08
N LEU A 258 -16.29 -3.36 -23.09
CA LEU A 258 -16.08 -4.56 -23.90
C LEU A 258 -16.99 -5.72 -23.46
N ILE A 259 -17.15 -5.95 -22.15
CA ILE A 259 -18.08 -6.95 -21.64
C ILE A 259 -19.51 -6.63 -22.10
N ALA A 260 -19.96 -5.38 -21.94
CA ALA A 260 -21.29 -4.96 -22.36
C ALA A 260 -21.49 -5.12 -23.88
N LYS A 261 -20.49 -4.73 -24.69
CA LYS A 261 -20.48 -4.91 -26.15
C LYS A 261 -20.65 -6.38 -26.54
N HIS A 262 -19.89 -7.28 -25.92
CA HIS A 262 -19.93 -8.72 -26.22
C HIS A 262 -21.22 -9.39 -25.77
N MET A 263 -21.77 -8.97 -24.62
CA MET A 263 -23.09 -9.44 -24.18
C MET A 263 -24.20 -8.96 -25.13
N ALA A 264 -24.14 -7.72 -25.61
CA ALA A 264 -25.07 -7.21 -26.62
C ALA A 264 -24.97 -7.95 -27.97
N ALA A 265 -23.80 -8.54 -28.27
CA ALA A 265 -23.59 -9.41 -29.42
C ALA A 265 -24.06 -10.87 -29.21
N GLY A 266 -24.66 -11.19 -28.06
CA GLY A 266 -25.25 -12.49 -27.77
C GLY A 266 -24.33 -13.47 -27.01
N LEU A 267 -23.13 -13.07 -26.61
CA LEU A 267 -22.26 -13.91 -25.78
C LEU A 267 -22.75 -14.00 -24.34
N ARG A 268 -22.55 -15.16 -23.70
CA ARG A 268 -22.78 -15.31 -22.26
C ARG A 268 -21.77 -14.49 -21.47
N GLU A 269 -22.11 -14.08 -20.25
CA GLU A 269 -21.22 -13.22 -19.44
C GLU A 269 -19.80 -13.78 -19.27
N GLY A 270 -19.67 -15.10 -19.04
CA GLY A 270 -18.36 -15.76 -18.93
C GLY A 270 -17.52 -15.64 -20.21
N GLU A 271 -18.13 -15.87 -21.37
CA GLU A 271 -17.49 -15.76 -22.69
C GLU A 271 -17.15 -14.30 -23.01
N ALA A 272 -18.06 -13.38 -22.71
CA ALA A 272 -17.84 -11.94 -22.87
C ALA A 272 -16.66 -11.43 -22.02
N ARG A 273 -16.50 -11.95 -20.79
CA ARG A 273 -15.35 -11.64 -19.93
C ARG A 273 -14.03 -12.15 -20.51
N LEU A 274 -14.01 -13.37 -21.05
CA LEU A 274 -12.82 -13.92 -21.71
C LEU A 274 -12.48 -13.11 -22.96
N LYS A 275 -13.46 -12.86 -23.83
CA LYS A 275 -13.29 -12.08 -25.05
C LYS A 275 -12.85 -10.64 -24.77
N SER A 276 -13.37 -10.00 -23.72
CA SER A 276 -12.92 -8.67 -23.30
C SER A 276 -11.44 -8.63 -22.93
N THR A 277 -10.89 -9.74 -22.39
CA THR A 277 -9.47 -9.81 -22.03
C THR A 277 -8.60 -9.87 -23.28
N GLU A 278 -9.01 -10.65 -24.28
CA GLU A 278 -8.34 -10.71 -25.60
C GLU A 278 -8.35 -9.34 -26.28
N ASP A 279 -9.50 -8.68 -26.35
CA ASP A 279 -9.61 -7.36 -26.97
C ASP A 279 -8.73 -6.32 -26.23
N MET A 280 -8.64 -6.40 -24.90
CA MET A 280 -7.74 -5.52 -24.13
C MET A 280 -6.25 -5.79 -24.40
N GLU A 281 -5.86 -7.02 -24.72
CA GLU A 281 -4.49 -7.35 -25.19
C GLU A 281 -4.23 -6.77 -26.59
N GLU A 282 -5.22 -6.86 -27.49
CA GLU A 282 -5.13 -6.29 -28.84
C GLU A 282 -5.02 -4.77 -28.81
N LEU A 283 -5.71 -4.11 -27.88
CA LEU A 283 -5.62 -2.67 -27.60
C LEU A 283 -4.30 -2.25 -26.90
N GLY A 284 -3.44 -3.19 -26.52
CA GLY A 284 -2.19 -2.91 -25.79
C GLY A 284 -2.40 -2.45 -24.34
N LEU A 285 -3.61 -2.63 -23.79
CA LEU A 285 -3.94 -2.27 -22.42
C LEU A 285 -3.46 -3.33 -21.42
N LEU A 286 -3.44 -4.59 -21.85
CA LEU A 286 -2.90 -5.73 -21.12
C LEU A 286 -1.68 -6.31 -21.83
N PRO A 287 -0.71 -6.90 -21.10
CA PRO A 287 0.34 -7.70 -21.71
C PRO A 287 -0.27 -8.84 -22.52
N LYS A 288 0.19 -9.03 -23.75
CA LYS A 288 -0.27 -10.13 -24.60
C LYS A 288 0.15 -11.46 -24.00
N ARG A 289 -0.80 -12.38 -23.85
CA ARG A 289 -0.51 -13.74 -23.38
C ARG A 289 0.35 -14.48 -24.41
N PRO A 290 1.23 -15.41 -23.98
CA PRO A 290 1.91 -16.30 -24.90
C PRO A 290 0.90 -17.06 -25.77
N ARG A 291 1.19 -17.18 -27.06
CA ARG A 291 0.35 -17.91 -28.01
C ARG A 291 1.12 -19.07 -28.61
N LEU A 292 0.44 -20.19 -28.81
CA LEU A 292 0.99 -21.36 -29.48
C LEU A 292 0.60 -21.31 -30.96
N VAL A 293 1.55 -21.60 -31.85
CA VAL A 293 1.26 -21.84 -33.27
C VAL A 293 1.83 -23.18 -33.69
N ALA A 294 1.05 -23.95 -34.44
CA ALA A 294 1.51 -25.18 -35.05
C ALA A 294 1.84 -24.98 -36.52
N LYS A 295 2.87 -25.68 -37.00
CA LYS A 295 3.17 -25.83 -38.42
C LYS A 295 3.42 -27.29 -38.71
N THR A 296 2.75 -27.84 -39.73
CA THR A 296 3.00 -29.19 -40.20
C THR A 296 4.40 -29.26 -40.81
N VAL A 297 5.17 -30.28 -40.43
CA VAL A 297 6.53 -30.51 -40.94
C VAL A 297 6.68 -31.98 -41.35
N SER A 298 7.47 -32.24 -42.39
CA SER A 298 7.77 -33.60 -42.87
C SER A 298 8.86 -34.29 -42.03
N GLU A 299 9.77 -33.51 -41.46
CA GLU A 299 10.91 -33.98 -40.66
C GLU A 299 11.12 -33.03 -39.47
N ASN A 300 11.95 -33.40 -38.49
CA ASN A 300 12.27 -32.57 -37.34
C ASN A 300 13.31 -31.49 -37.73
N PRO A 301 12.89 -30.24 -38.02
CA PRO A 301 13.86 -29.19 -38.31
C PRO A 301 14.68 -28.89 -37.05
N ASP A 302 15.98 -28.65 -37.21
CA ASP A 302 16.86 -28.17 -36.14
C ASP A 302 17.07 -29.16 -34.97
N ASN A 303 16.78 -30.45 -35.15
CA ASN A 303 16.92 -31.50 -34.11
C ASN A 303 16.25 -31.12 -32.78
N LEU A 304 15.06 -30.51 -32.86
CA LEU A 304 14.31 -30.03 -31.71
C LEU A 304 13.81 -31.20 -30.84
N LYS A 305 13.51 -30.91 -29.57
CA LYS A 305 12.95 -31.91 -28.64
C LYS A 305 11.60 -32.41 -29.16
N VAL A 306 11.48 -33.74 -29.29
CA VAL A 306 10.25 -34.41 -29.72
C VAL A 306 9.45 -34.90 -28.51
N PHE A 307 8.14 -34.64 -28.55
CA PHE A 307 7.15 -35.15 -27.62
C PHE A 307 6.15 -36.00 -28.40
N ASP A 308 6.08 -37.28 -28.06
CA ASP A 308 5.11 -38.22 -28.61
C ASP A 308 3.83 -38.14 -27.80
N ILE A 309 2.76 -37.61 -28.40
CA ILE A 309 1.47 -37.46 -27.73
C ILE A 309 0.48 -38.40 -28.42
N PRO A 310 0.03 -39.47 -27.75
CA PRO A 310 -1.00 -40.36 -28.29
C PRO A 310 -2.27 -39.58 -28.68
N PRO A 311 -2.91 -39.86 -29.84
CA PRO A 311 -4.13 -39.17 -30.25
C PRO A 311 -5.24 -39.17 -29.20
N ASP A 312 -5.37 -40.28 -28.44
CA ASP A 312 -6.37 -40.45 -27.40
C ASP A 312 -6.23 -39.43 -26.26
N TYR A 313 -5.04 -38.86 -26.05
CA TYR A 313 -4.81 -37.84 -25.02
C TYR A 313 -5.59 -36.57 -25.34
N PHE A 314 -5.68 -36.20 -26.60
CA PHE A 314 -6.49 -35.06 -27.02
C PHE A 314 -8.00 -35.34 -26.85
N THR A 315 -8.43 -36.58 -27.10
CA THR A 315 -9.83 -37.00 -26.96
C THR A 315 -10.33 -36.89 -25.52
N VAL A 316 -9.48 -37.21 -24.53
CA VAL A 316 -9.81 -37.07 -23.10
C VAL A 316 -9.60 -35.65 -22.54
N GLY A 317 -9.31 -34.68 -23.40
CA GLY A 317 -9.16 -33.27 -23.02
C GLY A 317 -7.80 -32.91 -22.40
N LEU A 318 -6.76 -33.71 -22.62
CA LEU A 318 -5.38 -33.30 -22.31
C LEU A 318 -4.81 -32.48 -23.46
N PHE A 319 -3.84 -31.61 -23.16
CA PHE A 319 -3.12 -30.81 -24.14
C PHE A 319 -4.05 -30.01 -25.08
N THR A 320 -5.11 -29.41 -24.53
CA THR A 320 -6.17 -28.73 -25.30
C THR A 320 -5.66 -27.59 -26.17
N ASP A 321 -4.64 -26.86 -25.72
CA ASP A 321 -3.98 -25.79 -26.49
C ASP A 321 -3.20 -26.35 -27.69
N ILE A 322 -2.49 -27.47 -27.50
CA ILE A 322 -1.82 -28.18 -28.58
C ILE A 322 -2.83 -28.74 -29.57
N ALA A 323 -3.89 -29.40 -29.09
CA ALA A 323 -4.98 -29.93 -29.91
C ALA A 323 -5.60 -28.84 -30.79
N ALA A 324 -5.89 -27.68 -30.20
CA ALA A 324 -6.44 -26.54 -30.92
C ALA A 324 -5.43 -25.96 -31.93
N ALA A 325 -4.13 -25.88 -31.60
CA ALA A 325 -3.11 -25.38 -32.51
C ALA A 325 -2.89 -26.31 -33.72
N ILE A 326 -2.89 -27.64 -33.52
CA ILE A 326 -2.72 -28.61 -34.61
C ILE A 326 -3.99 -28.78 -35.46
N ALA A 327 -5.17 -28.48 -34.92
CA ALA A 327 -6.43 -28.52 -35.66
C ALA A 327 -6.49 -27.42 -36.75
N ASP A 328 -5.81 -26.28 -36.52
CA ASP A 328 -5.74 -25.16 -37.46
C ASP A 328 -4.29 -24.64 -37.58
N PRO A 329 -3.39 -25.37 -38.28
CA PRO A 329 -1.98 -25.00 -38.37
C PRO A 329 -1.78 -23.62 -38.99
N GLY A 330 -0.92 -22.80 -38.36
CA GLY A 330 -0.67 -21.41 -38.72
C GLY A 330 -1.46 -20.40 -37.88
N LYS A 331 -2.52 -20.83 -37.19
CA LYS A 331 -3.29 -19.98 -36.29
C LYS A 331 -2.65 -19.87 -34.91
N LEU A 332 -2.73 -18.68 -34.33
CA LEU A 332 -2.32 -18.44 -32.94
C LEU A 332 -3.44 -18.91 -31.99
N VAL A 333 -3.07 -19.77 -31.06
CA VAL A 333 -3.95 -20.33 -30.05
C VAL A 333 -3.49 -19.91 -28.66
N ASP A 334 -4.42 -19.69 -27.75
CA ASP A 334 -4.08 -19.45 -26.34
C ASP A 334 -3.33 -20.64 -25.75
N THR A 335 -2.17 -20.39 -25.15
CA THR A 335 -1.49 -21.44 -24.39
C THR A 335 -2.29 -21.73 -23.12
N SER A 336 -2.48 -23.01 -22.81
CA SER A 336 -3.10 -23.40 -21.55
C SER A 336 -2.24 -22.94 -20.38
N THR A 337 -2.86 -22.25 -19.43
CA THR A 337 -2.26 -21.98 -18.11
C THR A 337 -2.39 -23.18 -17.17
N GLY A 338 -3.23 -24.16 -17.52
CA GLY A 338 -3.33 -25.43 -16.81
C GLY A 338 -2.08 -26.26 -17.08
N GLY A 339 -1.40 -26.69 -16.01
CA GLY A 339 -0.19 -27.49 -16.14
C GLY A 339 -0.47 -28.77 -16.92
N TYR A 340 0.43 -29.12 -17.85
CA TYR A 340 0.39 -30.43 -18.48
C TYR A 340 0.54 -31.51 -17.39
N LEU A 341 -0.56 -32.21 -17.10
CA LEU A 341 -0.63 -33.17 -16.01
C LEU A 341 -0.03 -34.51 -16.43
N LYS A 342 0.43 -35.28 -15.44
CA LYS A 342 0.74 -36.69 -15.62
C LYS A 342 -0.56 -37.44 -15.90
N TYR A 343 -0.56 -38.33 -16.89
CA TYR A 343 -1.71 -39.19 -17.20
C TYR A 343 -1.29 -40.65 -17.10
N TYR A 344 -1.87 -41.37 -16.13
CA TYR A 344 -1.44 -42.72 -15.74
C TYR A 344 0.09 -42.78 -15.49
N ASP A 345 0.78 -43.67 -16.20
CA ASP A 345 2.22 -43.90 -16.10
C ASP A 345 3.05 -43.08 -17.10
N ASP A 346 2.40 -42.27 -17.95
CA ASP A 346 3.08 -41.42 -18.93
C ASP A 346 3.51 -40.07 -18.31
N ASP A 347 4.76 -39.69 -18.55
CA ASP A 347 5.41 -38.47 -18.08
C ASP A 347 5.55 -37.36 -19.14
N VAL A 348 4.97 -37.54 -20.33
CA VAL A 348 5.01 -36.57 -21.44
C VAL A 348 4.53 -35.19 -21.00
N GLY A 349 3.45 -35.11 -20.23
CA GLY A 349 2.92 -33.84 -19.69
C GLY A 349 3.93 -33.11 -18.81
N PRO A 350 4.39 -33.72 -17.69
CA PRO A 350 5.44 -33.16 -16.83
C PRO A 350 6.73 -32.79 -17.59
N ARG A 351 7.20 -33.62 -18.53
CA ARG A 351 8.39 -33.34 -19.33
C ARG A 351 8.20 -32.16 -20.26
N LEU A 352 7.04 -32.05 -20.91
CA LEU A 352 6.73 -30.92 -21.78
C LEU A 352 6.63 -29.63 -20.98
N ARG A 353 6.01 -29.69 -19.79
CA ARG A 353 5.96 -28.56 -18.86
C ARG A 353 7.37 -28.10 -18.47
N ALA A 354 8.22 -29.02 -17.99
CA ALA A 354 9.59 -28.71 -17.60
C ALA A 354 10.40 -28.10 -18.77
N TRP A 355 10.21 -28.61 -19.99
CA TRP A 355 10.84 -28.06 -21.19
C TRP A 355 10.44 -26.60 -21.46
N ARG A 356 9.15 -26.27 -21.34
CA ARG A 356 8.65 -24.89 -21.50
C ARG A 356 9.10 -23.97 -20.38
N GLU A 357 9.07 -24.44 -19.12
CA GLU A 357 9.52 -23.69 -17.95
C GLU A 357 11.02 -23.37 -18.00
N ALA A 358 11.82 -24.23 -18.65
CA ALA A 358 13.23 -23.95 -18.95
C ALA A 358 13.45 -22.87 -20.02
N GLY A 359 12.38 -22.22 -20.51
CA GLY A 359 12.46 -21.10 -21.45
C GLY A 359 12.42 -21.50 -22.92
N ASN A 360 12.34 -22.80 -23.25
CA ASN A 360 12.31 -23.26 -24.63
C ASN A 360 10.96 -22.95 -25.30
N ASP A 361 11.02 -22.30 -26.45
CA ASP A 361 9.84 -21.83 -27.19
C ASP A 361 9.53 -22.66 -28.44
N ARG A 362 10.39 -23.59 -28.83
CA ARG A 362 10.18 -24.45 -30.01
C ARG A 362 10.32 -25.92 -29.61
N PHE A 363 9.42 -26.76 -30.11
CA PHE A 363 9.46 -28.21 -29.90
C PHE A 363 8.61 -28.94 -30.95
N ILE A 364 8.84 -30.24 -31.10
CA ILE A 364 8.06 -31.09 -32.01
C ILE A 364 7.03 -31.89 -31.22
N VAL A 365 5.80 -31.93 -31.74
CA VAL A 365 4.78 -32.88 -31.31
C VAL A 365 4.52 -33.86 -32.44
N ARG A 366 4.69 -35.15 -32.14
CA ARG A 366 4.28 -36.24 -33.03
C ARG A 366 3.02 -36.87 -32.46
N THR A 367 2.01 -37.01 -33.31
CA THR A 367 0.75 -37.64 -32.94
C THR A 367 0.15 -38.35 -34.15
N GLY A 368 -0.17 -39.64 -33.97
CA GLY A 368 -0.52 -40.53 -35.08
C GLY A 368 0.58 -40.56 -36.14
N SER A 369 0.22 -40.31 -37.40
CA SER A 369 1.14 -40.27 -38.55
C SER A 369 1.66 -38.87 -38.89
N LYS A 370 1.35 -37.84 -38.07
CA LYS A 370 1.69 -36.45 -38.36
C LYS A 370 2.70 -35.89 -37.38
N THR A 371 3.50 -34.93 -37.86
CA THR A 371 4.51 -34.22 -37.08
C THR A 371 4.28 -32.73 -37.21
N TYR A 372 4.27 -32.04 -36.06
CA TYR A 372 4.01 -30.61 -35.97
C TYR A 372 5.16 -29.94 -35.24
N LEU A 373 5.68 -28.85 -35.82
CA LEU A 373 6.50 -27.88 -35.13
C LEU A 373 5.57 -26.95 -34.34
N LEU A 374 5.74 -26.90 -33.03
CA LEU A 374 5.08 -25.95 -32.17
C LEU A 374 6.04 -24.83 -31.77
N GLU A 375 5.56 -23.59 -31.87
CA GLU A 375 6.27 -22.39 -31.45
C GLU A 375 5.42 -21.61 -30.45
N VAL A 376 6.00 -21.27 -29.30
CA VAL A 376 5.42 -20.42 -28.27
C VAL A 376 5.88 -19.00 -28.54
N ARG A 377 4.96 -18.15 -29.03
CA ARG A 377 5.21 -16.73 -29.24
C ARG A 377 4.98 -15.97 -27.94
N ARG A 378 6.07 -15.50 -27.34
CA ARG A 378 6.05 -14.59 -26.21
C ARG A 378 6.15 -13.16 -26.73
N PHE A 379 5.22 -12.30 -26.30
CA PHE A 379 5.24 -10.88 -26.63
C PHE A 379 5.98 -10.15 -25.50
N LYS A 380 6.91 -9.26 -25.88
CA LYS A 380 7.64 -8.41 -24.93
C LYS A 380 6.81 -7.21 -24.52
#